data_AF-A0A351HU08-F1
#
_entry.id   AF-A0A351HU08-F1
#
_cell.length_a   1.000
_cell.length_b   1.000
_cell.length_c   1.000
_cell.angle_alpha   90.00
_cell.angle_beta   90.00
_cell.angle_gamma   90.00
#
_symmetry.space_group_name_H-M   'P 1'
#
loop_
_entity.id
_entity.type
_entity.pdbx_description
1 polymer ?
#
loop_
_entity_poly.entity_id
_entity_poly.type
_entity_poly.pdbx_seq_one_letter_code
_entity_poly.pdbx_strand_id
1 'polypeptide(L)'
;KKLSYTVDELIDLHVLQQFQDSFAKALGMASISVDNVKGSITEPSNFTDFCMKYTRGSAEGNKRCISCDVNGGKKAGTTGKPAVYSCHAGLVDFAAPIVVDGVQ
;
A
#
# COMPACT_ATOMS: atom_id res chain seq x y z
N LYS A 1 -15.72 -23.64 4.69
CA LYS A 1 -15.02 -22.95 5.80
C LYS A 1 -14.48 -21.66 5.20
N LYS A 2 -14.88 -20.48 5.67
CA LYS A 2 -14.30 -19.21 5.19
C LYS A 2 -12.90 -19.13 5.79
N LEU A 3 -11.88 -19.39 4.98
CA LEU A 3 -10.50 -19.22 5.41
C LEU A 3 -10.26 -17.70 5.50
N SER A 4 -9.88 -17.21 6.68
CA SER A 4 -9.36 -15.85 6.83
C SER A 4 -7.95 -15.99 7.36
N TYR A 5 -6.99 -15.59 6.54
CA TYR A 5 -5.59 -15.52 6.91
C TYR A 5 -5.23 -14.06 7.11
N THR A 6 -4.36 -13.75 8.06
CA THR A 6 -3.66 -12.46 8.06
C THR A 6 -2.40 -12.58 7.20
N VAL A 7 -1.92 -11.45 6.68
CA VAL A 7 -0.73 -11.46 5.80
C VAL A 7 0.48 -12.09 6.50
N ASP A 8 0.67 -11.79 7.79
CA ASP A 8 1.75 -12.33 8.62
C ASP A 8 1.65 -13.84 8.94
N GLU A 9 0.51 -14.48 8.70
CA GLU A 9 0.37 -15.94 8.78
C GLU A 9 0.83 -16.64 7.49
N LEU A 10 0.94 -15.89 6.38
CA LEU A 10 1.25 -16.41 5.05
C LEU A 10 2.65 -16.04 4.59
N ILE A 11 3.13 -14.87 4.97
CA ILE A 11 4.45 -14.36 4.60
C ILE A 11 5.12 -13.74 5.81
N ASP A 12 6.40 -14.05 5.99
CA ASP A 12 7.26 -13.34 6.94
C ASP A 12 7.33 -11.86 6.55
N LEU A 13 6.93 -10.96 7.46
CA LEU A 13 6.89 -9.52 7.20
C LEU A 13 8.27 -8.94 6.88
N HIS A 14 9.35 -9.55 7.37
CA HIS A 14 10.71 -9.15 7.01
C HIS A 14 11.01 -9.47 5.54
N VAL A 15 10.58 -10.65 5.07
CA VAL A 15 10.72 -11.02 3.65
C VAL A 15 9.86 -10.12 2.77
N LEU A 16 8.64 -9.80 3.20
CA LEU A 16 7.77 -8.86 2.48
C LEU A 16 8.40 -7.46 2.39
N GLN A 17 8.98 -6.95 3.48
CA GLN A 17 9.69 -5.68 3.49
C GLN A 17 10.87 -5.69 2.51
N GLN A 18 11.72 -6.73 2.54
CA GLN A 18 12.88 -6.84 1.64
C GLN A 18 12.47 -6.88 0.16
N PHE A 19 11.38 -7.61 -0.15
CA PHE A 19 10.81 -7.64 -1.49
C PHE A 19 10.33 -6.24 -1.91
N GLN A 20 9.57 -5.57 -1.05
CA GLN A 20 9.07 -4.22 -1.30
C GLN A 20 10.21 -3.21 -1.50
N ASP A 21 11.24 -3.24 -0.66
CA ASP A 21 12.41 -2.37 -0.77
C ASP A 21 13.15 -2.59 -2.11
N SER A 22 13.32 -3.85 -2.50
CA SER A 22 13.96 -4.22 -3.77
C SER A 22 13.12 -3.75 -4.96
N PHE A 23 11.80 -3.96 -4.93
CA PHE A 23 10.87 -3.50 -5.95
C PHE A 23 10.89 -1.97 -6.08
N ALA A 24 10.74 -1.26 -4.96
CA ALA A 24 10.73 0.20 -4.89
C ALA A 24 12.03 0.79 -5.44
N LYS A 25 13.18 0.21 -5.06
CA LYS A 25 14.50 0.61 -5.56
C LYS A 25 14.67 0.32 -7.04
N ALA A 26 14.27 -0.85 -7.52
CA ALA A 26 14.45 -1.26 -8.91
C ALA A 26 13.61 -0.42 -9.88
N LEU A 27 12.39 -0.05 -9.48
CA LEU A 27 11.46 0.69 -10.33
C LEU A 27 11.46 2.20 -10.05
N GLY A 28 12.14 2.65 -9.00
CA GLY A 28 12.13 4.05 -8.59
C GLY A 28 10.76 4.54 -8.10
N MET A 29 9.93 3.63 -7.58
CA MET A 29 8.57 3.92 -7.11
C MET A 29 8.47 3.84 -5.60
N ALA A 30 7.62 4.68 -5.01
CA ALA A 30 7.26 4.55 -3.60
C ALA A 30 6.36 3.30 -3.40
N SER A 31 6.52 2.56 -2.31
CA SER A 31 5.70 1.38 -2.03
C SER A 31 5.46 1.17 -0.54
N ILE A 32 4.25 0.76 -0.18
CA ILE A 32 3.85 0.37 1.17
C ILE A 32 2.77 -0.71 1.09
N SER A 33 2.90 -1.73 1.93
CA SER A 33 1.92 -2.80 2.08
C SER A 33 1.06 -2.53 3.32
N VAL A 34 -0.25 -2.67 3.13
CA VAL A 34 -1.25 -2.41 4.17
C VAL A 34 -2.19 -3.59 4.30
N ASP A 35 -2.61 -3.85 5.53
CA ASP A 35 -3.65 -4.78 5.92
C ASP A 35 -4.95 -4.02 6.22
N ASN A 36 -6.09 -4.61 5.86
CA ASN A 36 -7.41 -3.99 6.00
C ASN A 36 -7.83 -3.76 7.46
N VAL A 37 -7.20 -4.44 8.42
CA VAL A 37 -7.50 -4.36 9.86
C VAL A 37 -6.34 -3.73 10.62
N LYS A 38 -5.10 -4.18 10.38
CA LYS A 38 -3.91 -3.76 11.13
C LYS A 38 -3.32 -2.43 10.64
N GLY A 39 -3.71 -1.93 9.46
CA GLY A 39 -3.10 -0.76 8.84
C GLY A 39 -1.79 -1.13 8.14
N SER A 40 -0.78 -0.27 8.18
CA SER A 40 0.51 -0.57 7.54
C SER A 40 1.20 -1.78 8.18
N ILE A 41 1.63 -2.74 7.35
CA ILE A 41 2.35 -3.95 7.78
C ILE A 41 3.82 -3.95 7.35
N THR A 42 4.23 -2.94 6.58
CA THR A 42 5.60 -2.65 6.16
C THR A 42 5.89 -1.17 6.39
N GLU A 43 7.17 -0.84 6.51
CA GLU A 43 7.64 0.54 6.46
C GLU A 43 7.62 1.09 5.02
N PRO A 44 7.44 2.41 4.83
CA PRO A 44 7.43 3.03 3.52
C PRO A 44 8.79 2.88 2.79
N SER A 45 8.77 2.33 1.58
CA SER A 45 9.97 2.17 0.74
C SER A 45 10.00 3.25 -0.34
N ASN A 46 11.13 3.95 -0.48
CA ASN A 46 11.38 4.96 -1.53
C ASN A 46 10.35 6.11 -1.59
N PHE A 47 9.79 6.49 -0.45
CA PHE A 47 8.99 7.71 -0.34
C PHE A 47 9.92 8.93 -0.38
N THR A 48 9.52 9.96 -1.12
CA THR A 48 10.32 11.20 -1.28
C THR A 48 9.95 12.23 -0.23
N ASP A 49 10.73 13.32 -0.15
CA ASP A 49 10.39 14.49 0.68
C ASP A 49 9.02 15.08 0.34
N PHE A 50 8.60 15.00 -0.93
CA PHE A 50 7.24 15.40 -1.30
C PHE A 50 6.19 14.60 -0.52
N CYS A 51 6.33 13.27 -0.49
CA CYS A 51 5.42 12.39 0.22
C CYS A 51 5.57 12.54 1.75
N MET A 52 6.78 12.55 2.29
CA MET A 52 6.98 12.48 3.74
C MET A 52 6.96 13.83 4.42
N LYS A 53 7.64 14.84 3.86
CA LYS A 53 7.82 16.15 4.50
C LYS A 53 6.73 17.14 4.10
N TYR A 54 6.39 17.20 2.82
CA TYR A 54 5.51 18.24 2.29
C TYR A 54 4.03 17.83 2.24
N THR A 55 3.70 16.54 2.37
CA THR A 55 2.32 16.05 2.42
C THR A 55 2.02 15.32 3.73
N ARG A 56 2.49 14.07 3.90
CA ARG A 56 2.27 13.27 5.13
C ARG A 56 2.82 13.91 6.41
N GLY A 57 3.72 14.88 6.29
CA GLY A 57 4.26 15.62 7.43
C GLY A 57 3.24 16.53 8.13
N SER A 58 2.10 16.83 7.51
CA SER A 58 1.00 17.58 8.12
C SER A 58 -0.18 16.67 8.47
N ALA A 59 -0.94 17.01 9.51
CA ALA A 59 -2.11 16.21 9.92
C ALA A 59 -3.15 16.06 8.79
N GLU A 60 -3.48 17.16 8.10
CA GLU A 60 -4.44 17.13 6.99
C GLU A 60 -3.88 16.43 5.75
N GLY A 61 -2.60 16.66 5.42
CA GLY A 61 -1.94 15.98 4.30
C GLY A 61 -1.86 14.47 4.52
N ASN A 62 -1.48 14.03 5.72
CA ASN A 62 -1.44 12.60 6.06
C ASN A 62 -2.82 11.96 5.97
N LYS A 63 -3.85 12.62 6.51
CA LYS A 63 -5.25 12.16 6.42
C LYS A 63 -5.68 11.95 4.96
N ARG A 64 -5.34 12.87 4.07
CA ARG A 64 -5.65 12.76 2.63
C ARG A 64 -4.82 11.68 1.94
N CYS A 65 -3.54 11.54 2.27
CA CYS A 65 -2.70 10.45 1.75
C CYS A 65 -3.30 9.09 2.10
N ILE A 66 -3.60 8.86 3.38
CA ILE A 66 -4.20 7.61 3.85
C ILE A 66 -5.55 7.36 3.18
N SER A 67 -6.38 8.40 2.99
CA SER A 67 -7.64 8.26 2.27
C SER A 67 -7.43 7.82 0.81
N CYS A 68 -6.38 8.30 0.13
CA CYS A 68 -6.03 7.85 -1.22
C CYS A 68 -5.61 6.37 -1.20
N ASP A 69 -4.71 5.98 -0.29
CA ASP A 69 -4.23 4.60 -0.13
C ASP A 69 -5.40 3.63 0.08
N VAL A 70 -6.31 3.96 1.01
CA VAL A 70 -7.50 3.15 1.34
C VAL A 70 -8.45 3.03 0.15
N ASN A 71 -8.70 4.12 -0.57
CA ASN A 71 -9.59 4.09 -1.72
C ASN A 71 -9.00 3.28 -2.88
N GLY A 72 -7.69 3.43 -3.12
CA GLY A 72 -6.94 2.62 -4.08
C GLY A 72 -6.99 1.13 -3.72
N GLY A 73 -6.64 0.80 -2.48
CA GLY A 73 -6.65 -0.56 -1.94
C GLY A 73 -8.03 -1.22 -2.01
N LYS A 74 -9.10 -0.51 -1.64
CA LYS A 74 -10.48 -1.01 -1.76
C LYS A 74 -10.88 -1.29 -3.21
N LYS A 75 -10.54 -0.39 -4.13
CA LYS A 75 -10.82 -0.57 -5.57
C LYS A 75 -10.06 -1.78 -6.13
N ALA A 76 -8.80 -1.92 -5.76
CA ALA A 76 -7.97 -3.04 -6.15
C ALA A 76 -8.53 -4.37 -5.61
N GLY A 77 -8.87 -4.40 -4.33
CA GLY A 77 -9.50 -5.54 -3.65
C GLY A 77 -10.82 -5.97 -4.28
N THR A 78 -11.74 -5.01 -4.47
CA THR A 78 -13.08 -5.28 -5.03
C THR A 78 -13.01 -5.86 -6.44
N THR A 79 -12.04 -5.42 -7.25
CA THR A 79 -11.92 -5.85 -8.65
C THR A 79 -11.01 -7.07 -8.83
N GLY A 80 -10.23 -7.44 -7.81
CA GLY A 80 -9.16 -8.42 -7.92
C GLY A 80 -8.05 -8.02 -8.91
N LYS A 81 -7.97 -6.74 -9.28
CA LYS A 81 -7.07 -6.20 -10.31
C LYS A 81 -6.35 -4.96 -9.78
N PRO A 82 -5.18 -4.59 -10.33
CA PRO A 82 -4.55 -3.32 -10.00
C PRO A 82 -5.47 -2.12 -10.27
N ALA A 83 -5.49 -1.17 -9.35
CA ALA A 83 -6.23 0.08 -9.45
C ALA A 83 -5.26 1.25 -9.56
N VAL A 84 -5.24 1.92 -10.72
CA VAL A 84 -4.50 3.18 -10.92
C VAL A 84 -5.42 4.35 -10.56
N TYR A 85 -4.88 5.35 -9.87
CA TYR A 85 -5.62 6.52 -9.42
C TYR A 85 -4.72 7.76 -9.29
N SER A 86 -5.34 8.94 -9.26
CA SER A 86 -4.65 10.18 -8.92
C SER A 86 -4.73 10.41 -7.42
N CYS A 87 -3.60 10.71 -6.79
CA CYS A 87 -3.58 11.11 -5.39
C CYS A 87 -4.07 12.56 -5.24
N HIS A 88 -4.47 12.93 -4.02
CA HIS A 88 -4.97 14.27 -3.72
C HIS A 88 -3.97 15.41 -4.01
N ALA A 89 -2.68 15.08 -4.12
CA ALA A 89 -1.60 16.03 -4.40
C ALA A 89 -1.22 16.10 -5.90
N GLY A 90 -2.01 15.45 -6.78
CA GLY A 90 -1.84 15.51 -8.23
C GLY A 90 -0.85 14.50 -8.83
N LEU A 91 -0.27 13.62 -8.01
CA LEU A 91 0.56 12.52 -8.50
C LEU A 91 -0.30 11.32 -8.93
N VAL A 92 0.28 10.42 -9.72
CA VAL A 92 -0.33 9.12 -10.06
C VAL A 92 0.18 8.07 -9.09
N ASP A 93 -0.72 7.23 -8.61
CA ASP A 93 -0.46 6.12 -7.71
C ASP A 93 -1.25 4.88 -8.16
N PHE A 94 -0.90 3.71 -7.66
CA PHE A 94 -1.63 2.47 -7.91
C PHE A 94 -1.62 1.54 -6.70
N ALA A 95 -2.66 0.73 -6.58
CA ALA A 95 -2.74 -0.33 -5.60
C ALA A 95 -2.93 -1.68 -6.30
N ALA A 96 -2.21 -2.71 -5.85
CA ALA A 96 -2.40 -4.08 -6.28
C ALA A 96 -2.89 -4.91 -5.08
N PRO A 97 -3.91 -5.78 -5.25
CA PRO A 97 -4.40 -6.58 -4.14
C PRO A 97 -3.46 -7.78 -3.92
N ILE A 98 -3.16 -8.10 -2.66
CA ILE A 98 -2.63 -9.42 -2.28
C ILE A 98 -3.83 -10.37 -2.24
N VAL A 99 -3.82 -11.43 -3.04
CA VAL A 99 -4.97 -12.33 -3.22
C VAL A 99 -4.54 -13.77 -2.93
N VAL A 100 -5.29 -14.44 -2.08
CA VAL A 100 -5.09 -15.83 -1.64
C VAL A 100 -6.40 -16.57 -1.90
N ASP A 101 -6.36 -17.65 -2.69
CA ASP A 101 -7.55 -18.42 -3.07
C ASP A 101 -8.72 -17.57 -3.63
N GLY A 102 -8.39 -16.50 -4.35
CA GLY A 102 -9.36 -15.58 -4.94
C GLY A 102 -9.96 -14.56 -3.96
N VAL A 103 -9.43 -14.46 -2.74
CA VAL A 103 -9.87 -13.53 -1.70
C VAL A 103 -8.72 -12.59 -1.31
N GLN A 104 -9.03 -11.31 -1.13
CA GLN A 104 -8.12 -10.31 -0.53
C GLN A 104 -8.22 -10.35 0.99
#